data_AF-A0A813UTB4-F1
#
_entry.id   AF-A0A813UTB4-F1
#
_cell.length_a   1.000
_cell.length_b   1.000
_cell.length_c   1.000
_cell.angle_alpha   90.00
_cell.angle_beta   90.00
_cell.angle_gamma   90.00
#
_symmetry.space_group_name_H-M   'P 1'
#
loop_
_entity.id
_entity.type
_entity.pdbx_description
1 polymer ?
#
loop_
_entity_poly.entity_id
_entity_poly.type
_entity_poly.pdbx_seq_one_letter_code
_entity_poly.pdbx_strand_id
1 'polypeptide(L)'
;MFEKNSLTLFDHLPTEIVFEIFDYLSSNDTLYGFLNLNQKYNCILLEHYADLNKFEIFIKNTCFLQSILPIIQSRVEYLTITDINSCFSLDLFPNLKSVIISTAFPIYTDEITSITTSKQFRKLTTLKIHSKILSRNAWSDTSCIYQAVFYHENSFNTFEFSSNLDVKVLENAINVNIQSLTIQLSYFRSTPILLENTPNLKYFDLTLSSLYPIDPLKKEFDITHIKLKKLLITLGSSINEKNFPIIVYFIKQFSTSLTHLSLNFNSIQLKENQFDGFILQRQLLNSMTQLKNFHLFVTFDKEITEIDTLLSTFQNQFWYDHHWTVGIHRQYLFTLPFHFKKLNNFIDFDEIKLSNLKMSSFLSVWPNVTSIDLSQCNNPDLNLIKQLKMNMPNLTAMILNSELINSLNIDENVALDNVSTIHCKGEYLQNIKQWLIKIVPKTKHLVLSYEPQSATSSSNRTVYLHKLDAYFRGQRTTRDYTYFLNIQHVEIKFTLHDVEDIYRHVLRLVREFLEMFKNLKSFIIEFHTNFSNYNSIPFTDLNKMIELLNMDRISQKYYMKHVYNYIQFIKKT
;
A
#
# COMPACT_ATOMS: atom_id res chain seq x y z
N MET A 1 -28.89 -36.06 -24.24
CA MET A 1 -29.07 -35.70 -25.66
C MET A 1 -28.00 -34.67 -25.96
N PHE A 2 -26.89 -35.11 -26.54
CA PHE A 2 -25.76 -34.26 -26.87
C PHE A 2 -26.01 -33.55 -28.22
N GLU A 3 -25.39 -32.38 -28.35
CA GLU A 3 -25.11 -31.61 -29.57
C GLU A 3 -26.23 -30.81 -30.23
N LYS A 4 -26.10 -29.49 -30.08
CA LYS A 4 -25.99 -28.63 -31.24
C LYS A 4 -24.75 -27.75 -31.04
N ASN A 5 -23.62 -28.19 -31.59
CA ASN A 5 -22.42 -27.36 -31.73
C ASN A 5 -22.80 -26.17 -32.60
N SER A 6 -23.12 -25.03 -31.97
CA SER A 6 -23.07 -23.76 -32.68
C SER A 6 -21.60 -23.50 -32.97
N LEU A 7 -21.18 -23.82 -34.19
CA LEU A 7 -19.86 -23.42 -34.71
C LEU A 7 -19.71 -21.93 -34.45
N THR A 8 -18.79 -21.59 -33.56
CA THR A 8 -18.45 -20.19 -33.31
C THR A 8 -17.58 -19.72 -34.46
N LEU A 9 -17.65 -18.45 -34.83
CA LEU A 9 -16.83 -17.86 -35.91
C LEU A 9 -15.33 -18.10 -35.70
N PHE A 10 -14.94 -18.35 -34.43
CA PHE A 10 -13.63 -18.73 -33.96
C PHE A 10 -13.16 -20.10 -34.49
N ASP A 11 -14.03 -21.09 -34.67
CA ASP A 11 -13.63 -22.46 -35.02
C ASP A 11 -12.87 -22.55 -36.35
N HIS A 12 -13.11 -21.58 -37.25
CA HIS A 12 -12.47 -21.44 -38.55
C HIS A 12 -11.15 -20.68 -38.54
N LEU A 13 -10.73 -20.10 -37.40
CA LEU A 13 -9.45 -19.40 -37.32
C LEU A 13 -8.28 -20.40 -37.40
N PRO A 14 -7.24 -20.10 -38.21
CA PRO A 14 -5.96 -20.81 -38.18
C PRO A 14 -5.33 -20.76 -36.79
N THR A 15 -4.61 -21.81 -36.39
CA THR A 15 -3.97 -21.91 -35.07
C THR A 15 -2.98 -20.77 -34.81
N GLU A 16 -2.32 -20.30 -35.86
CA GLU A 16 -1.37 -19.18 -35.83
C GLU A 16 -2.05 -17.89 -35.40
N ILE A 17 -3.23 -17.59 -35.96
CA ILE A 17 -4.03 -16.41 -35.59
C ILE A 17 -4.54 -16.53 -34.15
N VAL A 18 -4.86 -17.74 -33.71
CA VAL A 18 -5.26 -17.99 -32.32
C VAL A 18 -4.09 -17.72 -31.37
N PHE A 19 -2.87 -18.16 -31.69
CA PHE A 19 -1.69 -17.83 -30.89
C PHE A 19 -1.39 -16.32 -30.89
N GLU A 20 -1.51 -15.63 -32.02
CA GLU A 20 -1.36 -14.17 -32.07
C GLU A 20 -2.38 -13.45 -31.16
N ILE A 21 -3.63 -13.94 -31.11
CA ILE A 21 -4.64 -13.43 -30.17
C ILE A 21 -4.21 -13.71 -28.72
N PHE A 22 -3.68 -14.89 -28.43
CA PHE A 22 -3.26 -15.26 -27.08
C PHE A 22 -2.05 -14.45 -26.61
N ASP A 23 -1.10 -14.17 -27.50
CA ASP A 23 0.06 -13.31 -27.24
C ASP A 23 -0.34 -11.86 -26.93
N TYR A 24 -1.49 -11.42 -27.45
CA TYR A 24 -2.04 -10.09 -27.19
C TYR A 24 -2.82 -10.01 -25.87
N LEU A 25 -3.28 -11.14 -25.33
CA LEU A 25 -4.12 -11.22 -24.14
C LEU A 25 -3.30 -11.62 -22.90
N SER A 26 -3.80 -11.29 -21.71
CA SER A 26 -3.22 -11.85 -20.49
C SER A 26 -3.51 -13.35 -20.40
N SER A 27 -2.64 -14.14 -19.76
CA SER A 27 -2.87 -15.59 -19.58
C SER A 27 -4.22 -15.90 -18.94
N ASN A 28 -4.70 -14.99 -18.08
CA ASN A 28 -6.02 -15.08 -17.49
C ASN A 28 -7.12 -14.83 -18.52
N ASP A 29 -7.06 -13.75 -19.29
CA ASP A 29 -8.08 -13.47 -20.31
C ASP A 29 -8.18 -14.60 -21.34
N THR A 30 -7.04 -15.20 -21.68
CA THR A 30 -6.99 -16.36 -22.57
C THR A 30 -7.66 -17.58 -21.94
N LEU A 31 -7.33 -17.91 -20.69
CA LEU A 31 -7.95 -19.04 -19.99
C LEU A 31 -9.45 -18.81 -19.74
N TYR A 32 -9.86 -17.63 -19.28
CA TYR A 32 -11.27 -17.33 -18.99
C TYR A 32 -12.11 -17.19 -20.27
N GLY A 33 -11.53 -16.66 -21.35
CA GLY A 33 -12.24 -16.41 -22.60
C GLY A 33 -12.33 -17.62 -23.52
N PHE A 34 -11.30 -18.47 -23.54
CA PHE A 34 -11.18 -19.52 -24.56
C PHE A 34 -11.29 -20.95 -24.05
N LEU A 35 -11.17 -21.15 -22.73
CA LEU A 35 -11.26 -22.49 -22.18
C LEU A 35 -12.71 -22.96 -22.11
N ASN A 36 -12.93 -24.23 -22.45
CA ASN A 36 -14.24 -24.86 -22.64
C ASN A 36 -15.04 -24.31 -23.84
N LEU A 37 -14.45 -23.51 -24.73
CA LEU A 37 -15.08 -23.17 -26.01
C LEU A 37 -15.31 -24.43 -26.86
N ASN A 38 -14.25 -25.19 -27.11
CA ASN A 38 -14.29 -26.52 -27.72
C ASN A 38 -12.98 -27.28 -27.47
N GLN A 39 -12.90 -28.52 -27.96
CA GLN A 39 -11.73 -29.37 -27.80
C GLN A 39 -10.47 -28.82 -28.49
N LYS A 40 -10.60 -28.21 -29.69
CA LYS A 40 -9.47 -27.58 -30.41
C LYS A 40 -8.85 -26.46 -29.58
N TYR A 41 -9.65 -25.53 -29.06
CA TYR A 41 -9.16 -24.43 -28.22
C TYR A 41 -8.55 -24.92 -26.92
N ASN A 42 -9.13 -25.93 -26.27
CA ASN A 42 -8.54 -26.53 -25.09
C ASN A 42 -7.15 -27.13 -25.38
N CYS A 43 -6.99 -27.83 -26.52
CA CYS A 43 -5.68 -28.35 -26.93
C CYS A 43 -4.68 -27.23 -27.22
N ILE A 44 -5.07 -26.21 -27.99
CA ILE A 44 -4.23 -25.05 -28.34
C ILE A 44 -3.82 -24.28 -27.08
N LEU A 45 -4.75 -24.06 -26.14
CA LEU A 45 -4.46 -23.43 -24.84
C LEU A 45 -3.43 -24.20 -24.03
N LEU A 46 -3.55 -25.53 -23.96
CA LEU A 46 -2.65 -26.38 -23.19
C LEU A 46 -1.26 -26.50 -23.80
N GLU A 47 -1.16 -26.34 -25.12
CA GLU A 47 0.09 -26.25 -25.88
C GLU A 47 0.74 -24.87 -25.73
N HIS A 48 -0.03 -23.79 -25.95
CA HIS A 48 0.45 -22.41 -25.82
C HIS A 48 0.98 -22.10 -24.41
N TYR A 49 0.31 -22.64 -23.39
CA TYR A 49 0.68 -22.47 -21.99
C TYR A 49 1.29 -23.74 -21.40
N ALA A 50 2.12 -24.45 -22.16
CA ALA A 50 2.97 -25.52 -21.64
C ALA A 50 3.77 -25.05 -20.40
N ASP A 51 4.22 -23.79 -20.42
CA ASP A 51 5.04 -23.15 -19.37
C ASP A 51 4.27 -22.09 -18.56
N LEU A 52 3.02 -22.39 -18.15
CA LEU A 52 2.22 -21.48 -17.31
C LEU A 52 2.78 -21.38 -15.88
N ASN A 53 3.90 -20.67 -15.74
CA ASN A 53 4.58 -20.49 -14.47
C ASN A 53 3.81 -19.53 -13.57
N LYS A 54 3.13 -18.53 -14.13
CA LYS A 54 2.40 -17.49 -13.40
C LYS A 54 0.90 -17.63 -13.60
N PHE A 55 0.17 -17.76 -12.51
CA PHE A 55 -1.28 -17.82 -12.50
C PHE A 55 -1.83 -16.78 -11.53
N GLU A 56 -2.86 -16.05 -11.94
CA GLU A 56 -3.55 -15.11 -11.07
C GLU A 56 -5.00 -15.55 -10.91
N ILE A 57 -5.43 -15.76 -9.67
CA ILE A 57 -6.77 -16.26 -9.38
C ILE A 57 -7.73 -15.08 -9.23
N PHE A 58 -8.72 -15.03 -10.12
CA PHE A 58 -9.93 -14.23 -9.95
C PHE A 58 -11.09 -15.16 -9.54
N ILE A 59 -11.56 -15.07 -8.28
CA ILE A 59 -12.56 -15.97 -7.67
C ILE A 59 -13.98 -15.70 -8.18
N LYS A 60 -14.14 -15.33 -9.46
CA LYS A 60 -15.49 -15.06 -10.01
C LYS A 60 -16.24 -16.33 -10.40
N ASN A 61 -15.59 -17.50 -10.43
CA ASN A 61 -16.25 -18.74 -10.81
C ASN A 61 -15.54 -19.97 -10.20
N THR A 62 -16.01 -20.43 -9.04
CA THR A 62 -15.47 -21.65 -8.38
C THR A 62 -15.69 -22.89 -9.25
N CYS A 63 -16.75 -22.95 -10.06
CA CYS A 63 -16.98 -24.03 -11.02
C CYS A 63 -15.94 -24.03 -12.15
N PHE A 64 -15.53 -22.84 -12.61
CA PHE A 64 -14.41 -22.68 -13.56
C PHE A 64 -13.11 -23.21 -12.93
N LEU A 65 -12.77 -22.79 -11.71
CA LEU A 65 -11.59 -23.33 -11.01
C LEU A 65 -11.66 -24.84 -10.87
N GLN A 66 -12.81 -25.42 -10.50
CA GLN A 66 -12.99 -26.88 -10.41
C GLN A 66 -12.73 -27.61 -11.74
N SER A 67 -13.08 -27.02 -12.88
CA SER A 67 -12.88 -27.65 -14.19
C SER A 67 -11.43 -27.57 -14.71
N ILE A 68 -10.65 -26.61 -14.22
CA ILE A 68 -9.36 -26.22 -14.86
C ILE A 68 -8.19 -26.55 -13.97
N LEU A 69 -8.38 -26.36 -12.68
CA LEU A 69 -7.35 -26.58 -11.69
C LEU A 69 -6.79 -28.01 -11.80
N PRO A 70 -7.58 -29.09 -12.04
CA PRO A 70 -7.00 -30.42 -12.31
C PRO A 70 -6.02 -30.47 -13.49
N ILE A 71 -6.18 -29.58 -14.47
CA ILE A 71 -5.39 -29.55 -15.71
C ILE A 71 -4.12 -28.72 -15.52
N ILE A 72 -4.21 -27.56 -14.86
CA ILE A 72 -3.10 -26.60 -14.75
C ILE A 72 -2.35 -26.65 -13.41
N GLN A 73 -2.91 -27.28 -12.37
CA GLN A 73 -2.40 -27.19 -10.99
C GLN A 73 -0.93 -27.58 -10.85
N SER A 74 -0.47 -28.59 -11.59
CA SER A 74 0.92 -29.05 -11.53
C SER A 74 1.88 -28.12 -12.28
N ARG A 75 1.39 -27.18 -13.08
CA ARG A 75 2.23 -26.22 -13.83
C ARG A 75 2.43 -24.91 -13.09
N VAL A 76 1.53 -24.58 -12.16
CA VAL A 76 1.57 -23.30 -11.43
C VAL A 76 2.70 -23.29 -10.40
N GLU A 77 3.71 -22.45 -10.65
CA GLU A 77 4.80 -22.20 -9.70
C GLU A 77 4.64 -20.88 -8.93
N TYR A 78 3.95 -19.90 -9.53
CA TYR A 78 3.73 -18.57 -8.99
C TYR A 78 2.23 -18.26 -8.98
N LEU A 79 1.71 -17.95 -7.80
CA LEU A 79 0.31 -17.62 -7.60
C LEU A 79 0.16 -16.17 -7.12
N THR A 80 -0.62 -15.37 -7.86
CA THR A 80 -1.07 -14.06 -7.40
C THR A 80 -2.54 -14.13 -6.99
N ILE A 81 -2.83 -13.66 -5.78
CA ILE A 81 -4.17 -13.63 -5.18
C ILE A 81 -4.60 -12.17 -5.08
N THR A 82 -5.53 -11.76 -5.94
CA THR A 82 -6.03 -10.37 -6.01
C THR A 82 -7.43 -10.18 -5.41
N ASP A 83 -8.10 -11.29 -5.09
CA ASP A 83 -9.35 -11.33 -4.34
C ASP A 83 -9.29 -12.51 -3.35
N ILE A 84 -9.75 -12.33 -2.11
CA ILE A 84 -9.86 -13.40 -1.10
C ILE A 84 -11.29 -13.41 -0.62
N ASN A 85 -12.16 -13.95 -1.46
CA ASN A 85 -13.51 -14.31 -1.07
C ASN A 85 -13.71 -15.82 -0.89
N SER A 86 -12.67 -16.63 -1.14
CA SER A 86 -12.69 -18.07 -0.90
C SER A 86 -11.42 -18.50 -0.16
N CYS A 87 -11.60 -19.17 0.98
CA CYS A 87 -10.56 -20.02 1.57
C CYS A 87 -10.27 -21.15 0.58
N PHE A 88 -9.13 -21.11 -0.11
CA PHE A 88 -8.65 -22.26 -0.88
C PHE A 88 -7.31 -22.70 -0.31
N SER A 89 -7.10 -24.01 -0.21
CA SER A 89 -5.83 -24.55 0.27
C SER A 89 -4.77 -24.40 -0.81
N LEU A 90 -3.55 -24.00 -0.44
CA LEU A 90 -2.41 -24.03 -1.35
C LEU A 90 -2.02 -25.44 -1.77
N ASP A 91 -2.52 -26.47 -1.08
CA ASP A 91 -2.30 -27.89 -1.42
C ASP A 91 -2.85 -28.26 -2.80
N LEU A 92 -3.72 -27.41 -3.36
CA LEU A 92 -4.20 -27.51 -4.72
C LEU A 92 -3.09 -27.30 -5.77
N PHE A 93 -1.95 -26.71 -5.41
CA PHE A 93 -0.86 -26.39 -6.33
C PHE A 93 0.44 -27.09 -5.89
N PRO A 94 0.68 -28.35 -6.30
CA PRO A 94 1.77 -29.16 -5.75
C PRO A 94 3.18 -28.62 -6.05
N ASN A 95 3.34 -27.85 -7.13
CA ASN A 95 4.62 -27.27 -7.57
C ASN A 95 4.77 -25.79 -7.22
N LEU A 96 3.87 -25.25 -6.39
CA LEU A 96 3.88 -23.85 -6.01
C LEU A 96 5.14 -23.47 -5.23
N LYS A 97 5.84 -22.45 -5.69
CA LYS A 97 7.05 -21.87 -5.08
C LYS A 97 6.81 -20.47 -4.52
N SER A 98 5.92 -19.69 -5.13
CA SER A 98 5.72 -18.28 -4.78
C SER A 98 4.25 -17.92 -4.65
N VAL A 99 3.92 -17.16 -3.60
CA VAL A 99 2.60 -16.57 -3.40
C VAL A 99 2.72 -15.07 -3.23
N ILE A 100 1.93 -14.32 -4.00
CA ILE A 100 1.77 -12.87 -3.86
C ILE A 100 0.30 -12.60 -3.55
N ILE A 101 0.04 -12.03 -2.39
CA ILE A 101 -1.29 -11.60 -1.97
C ILE A 101 -1.34 -10.09 -2.15
N SER A 102 -2.13 -9.62 -3.11
CA SER A 102 -2.25 -8.19 -3.44
C SER A 102 -3.72 -7.87 -3.70
N THR A 103 -4.48 -7.90 -2.60
CA THR A 103 -5.90 -7.60 -2.61
C THR A 103 -6.10 -6.11 -2.36
N ALA A 104 -7.01 -5.50 -3.11
CA ALA A 104 -7.50 -4.16 -2.81
C ALA A 104 -8.29 -4.11 -1.48
N PHE A 105 -8.64 -5.28 -0.94
CA PHE A 105 -9.41 -5.44 0.28
C PHE A 105 -8.55 -5.86 1.45
N PRO A 106 -8.91 -5.43 2.67
CA PRO A 106 -8.36 -6.05 3.85
C PRO A 106 -8.72 -7.54 3.89
N ILE A 107 -7.78 -8.36 4.33
CA ILE A 107 -7.91 -9.81 4.43
C ILE A 107 -8.07 -10.16 5.89
N TYR A 108 -8.90 -11.15 6.20
CA TYR A 108 -9.06 -11.58 7.57
C TYR A 108 -7.93 -12.53 8.00
N THR A 109 -7.51 -12.45 9.27
CA THR A 109 -6.51 -13.35 9.86
C THR A 109 -6.87 -14.84 9.65
N ASP A 110 -8.16 -15.19 9.73
CA ASP A 110 -8.63 -16.57 9.54
C ASP A 110 -8.41 -17.06 8.10
N GLU A 111 -8.60 -16.19 7.11
CA GLU A 111 -8.38 -16.49 5.69
C GLU A 111 -6.89 -16.75 5.44
N ILE A 112 -6.01 -15.95 6.05
CA ILE A 112 -4.56 -16.16 5.93
C ILE A 112 -4.10 -17.38 6.73
N THR A 113 -4.75 -17.68 7.85
CA THR A 113 -4.46 -18.90 8.63
C THR A 113 -4.71 -20.15 7.78
N SER A 114 -5.74 -20.15 6.92
CA SER A 114 -5.98 -21.27 5.98
C SER A 114 -4.85 -21.44 4.96
N ILE A 115 -4.18 -20.34 4.59
CA ILE A 115 -3.02 -20.35 3.68
C ILE A 115 -1.77 -20.83 4.42
N THR A 116 -1.51 -20.32 5.63
CA THR A 116 -0.30 -20.63 6.40
C THR A 116 -0.29 -22.05 6.98
N THR A 117 -1.45 -22.67 7.15
CA THR A 117 -1.59 -24.06 7.66
C THR A 117 -1.53 -25.13 6.57
N SER A 118 -1.55 -24.75 5.28
CA SER A 118 -1.41 -25.70 4.17
C SER A 118 -0.04 -26.39 4.17
N LYS A 119 0.00 -27.65 3.74
CA LYS A 119 1.26 -28.41 3.61
C LYS A 119 2.19 -27.79 2.57
N GLN A 120 1.62 -27.23 1.50
CA GLN A 120 2.40 -26.55 0.46
C GLN A 120 3.08 -25.27 0.96
N PHE A 121 2.54 -24.62 2.00
CA PHE A 121 3.09 -23.37 2.53
C PHE A 121 4.57 -23.50 2.93
N ARG A 122 4.95 -24.63 3.57
CA ARG A 122 6.34 -24.87 4.02
C ARG A 122 7.33 -25.00 2.88
N LYS A 123 6.86 -25.35 1.67
CA LYS A 123 7.66 -25.51 0.45
C LYS A 123 7.79 -24.22 -0.37
N LEU A 124 7.12 -23.16 0.04
CA LEU A 124 7.23 -21.88 -0.64
C LEU A 124 8.64 -21.32 -0.45
N THR A 125 9.18 -20.76 -1.54
CA THR A 125 10.39 -19.94 -1.51
C THR A 125 10.05 -18.48 -1.29
N THR A 126 8.87 -18.02 -1.72
CA THR A 126 8.53 -16.60 -1.70
C THR A 126 7.10 -16.38 -1.20
N LEU A 127 6.95 -15.46 -0.25
CA LEU A 127 5.66 -14.96 0.19
C LEU A 127 5.67 -13.43 0.24
N LYS A 128 4.70 -12.81 -0.43
CA LYS A 128 4.49 -11.36 -0.38
C LYS A 128 3.05 -11.07 -0.02
N ILE A 129 2.82 -10.18 0.93
CA ILE A 129 1.50 -9.74 1.36
C ILE A 129 1.46 -8.21 1.29
N HIS A 130 0.79 -7.71 0.26
CA HIS A 130 0.59 -6.28 -0.04
C HIS A 130 -0.81 -5.81 0.33
N SER A 131 -1.43 -6.49 1.28
CA SER A 131 -2.80 -6.27 1.71
C SER A 131 -2.87 -5.90 3.18
N LYS A 132 -3.83 -5.06 3.55
CA LYS A 132 -4.17 -4.81 4.96
C LYS A 132 -4.71 -6.12 5.57
N ILE A 133 -4.28 -6.49 6.76
CA ILE A 133 -4.86 -7.63 7.48
C ILE A 133 -5.72 -7.13 8.63
N LEU A 134 -6.94 -7.66 8.72
CA LEU A 134 -7.86 -7.42 9.82
C LEU A 134 -7.93 -8.66 10.71
N SER A 135 -7.83 -8.45 12.02
CA SER A 135 -8.11 -9.47 13.01
C SER A 135 -9.53 -9.31 13.53
N ARG A 136 -10.14 -10.43 13.91
CA ARG A 136 -11.41 -10.42 14.67
C ARG A 136 -11.23 -9.91 16.09
N ASN A 137 -10.01 -10.00 16.61
CA ASN A 137 -9.65 -9.50 17.93
C ASN A 137 -9.11 -8.07 17.82
N ALA A 138 -9.31 -7.27 18.87
CA ALA A 138 -8.85 -5.87 18.92
C ALA A 138 -7.33 -5.71 18.67
N TRP A 139 -6.56 -6.77 18.86
CA TRP A 139 -5.17 -6.84 18.48
C TRP A 139 -5.05 -7.63 17.17
N SER A 140 -4.40 -7.03 16.18
CA SER A 140 -4.05 -7.67 14.92
C SER A 140 -3.06 -8.79 15.21
N ASP A 141 -3.56 -9.98 15.53
CA ASP A 141 -2.70 -11.13 15.79
C ASP A 141 -2.17 -11.70 14.49
N THR A 142 -1.27 -10.94 13.87
CA THR A 142 -0.48 -11.36 12.71
C THR A 142 0.68 -12.26 13.12
N SER A 143 0.79 -12.60 14.42
CA SER A 143 1.83 -13.50 14.93
C SER A 143 1.81 -14.86 14.24
N CYS A 144 0.62 -15.38 13.91
CA CYS A 144 0.49 -16.67 13.25
C CYS A 144 1.22 -16.71 11.90
N ILE A 145 1.23 -15.59 11.15
CA ILE A 145 1.94 -15.46 9.88
C ILE A 145 3.44 -15.50 10.13
N TYR A 146 3.90 -14.72 11.09
CA TYR A 146 5.32 -14.63 11.43
C TYR A 146 5.86 -15.95 11.99
N GLN A 147 5.13 -16.61 12.90
CA GLN A 147 5.45 -17.95 13.39
C GLN A 147 5.52 -18.94 12.21
N ALA A 148 4.53 -18.89 11.32
CA ALA A 148 4.49 -19.77 10.17
C ALA A 148 5.63 -19.51 9.18
N VAL A 149 6.14 -18.28 9.03
CA VAL A 149 7.25 -17.95 8.11
C VAL A 149 8.62 -18.22 8.73
N PHE A 150 8.82 -17.81 9.98
CA PHE A 150 10.08 -17.96 10.70
C PHE A 150 10.27 -19.34 11.35
N TYR A 151 9.37 -20.28 11.08
CA TYR A 151 9.58 -21.67 11.45
C TYR A 151 10.77 -22.27 10.68
N HIS A 152 11.66 -22.94 11.41
CA HIS A 152 12.99 -23.34 10.94
C HIS A 152 13.00 -24.35 9.78
N GLU A 153 11.92 -25.11 9.60
CA GLU A 153 11.83 -26.07 8.49
C GLU A 153 11.38 -25.43 7.16
N ASN A 154 11.04 -24.14 7.13
CA ASN A 154 10.53 -23.53 5.91
C ASN A 154 11.62 -23.18 4.89
N SER A 155 11.26 -23.26 3.61
CA SER A 155 12.14 -22.92 2.49
C SER A 155 12.14 -21.44 2.07
N PHE A 156 11.53 -20.54 2.85
CA PHE A 156 11.39 -19.13 2.45
C PHE A 156 12.76 -18.46 2.24
N ASN A 157 12.98 -17.95 1.04
CA ASN A 157 14.09 -17.08 0.69
C ASN A 157 13.71 -15.59 0.71
N THR A 158 12.44 -15.29 0.46
CA THR A 158 11.91 -13.93 0.31
C THR A 158 10.60 -13.79 1.04
N PHE A 159 10.53 -12.80 1.94
CA PHE A 159 9.32 -12.47 2.66
C PHE A 159 9.07 -10.96 2.66
N GLU A 160 7.85 -10.56 2.33
CA GLU A 160 7.43 -9.15 2.30
C GLU A 160 6.07 -8.99 2.96
N PHE A 161 6.02 -8.27 4.07
CA PHE A 161 4.77 -8.03 4.79
C PHE A 161 4.83 -6.77 5.65
N SER A 162 3.92 -5.82 5.39
CA SER A 162 3.89 -4.50 6.04
C SER A 162 2.90 -4.42 7.21
N SER A 163 2.92 -5.41 8.11
CA SER A 163 2.20 -5.34 9.40
C SER A 163 3.18 -5.31 10.56
N ASN A 164 2.78 -4.71 11.67
CA ASN A 164 3.60 -4.66 12.87
C ASN A 164 3.87 -6.06 13.43
N LEU A 165 5.15 -6.44 13.51
CA LEU A 165 5.61 -7.62 14.24
C LEU A 165 5.81 -7.31 15.74
N ASP A 166 5.32 -8.21 16.61
CA ASP A 166 5.69 -8.24 18.03
C ASP A 166 6.90 -9.17 18.26
N VAL A 167 7.86 -8.71 19.07
CA VAL A 167 9.14 -9.38 19.35
C VAL A 167 8.96 -10.74 19.98
N LYS A 168 7.92 -10.90 20.81
CA LYS A 168 7.62 -12.17 21.49
C LYS A 168 7.47 -13.33 20.52
N VAL A 169 7.10 -13.04 19.28
CA VAL A 169 6.93 -14.03 18.21
C VAL A 169 8.26 -14.60 17.73
N LEU A 170 9.36 -13.86 17.88
CA LEU A 170 10.69 -14.23 17.39
C LEU A 170 11.54 -15.01 18.40
N GLU A 171 11.13 -15.10 19.67
CA GLU A 171 11.96 -15.68 20.73
C GLU A 171 12.30 -17.18 20.51
N ASN A 172 11.57 -17.87 19.63
CA ASN A 172 11.79 -19.29 19.29
C ASN A 172 11.81 -19.58 17.78
N ALA A 173 11.91 -18.56 16.92
CA ALA A 173 11.70 -18.70 15.48
C ALA A 173 12.96 -18.30 14.69
N ILE A 174 13.71 -19.30 14.21
CA ILE A 174 14.90 -19.11 13.36
C ILE A 174 14.54 -19.54 11.94
N ASN A 175 14.74 -18.68 10.94
CA ASN A 175 14.70 -19.11 9.54
C ASN A 175 15.98 -18.67 8.82
N VAL A 176 16.91 -19.63 8.70
CA VAL A 176 18.22 -19.42 8.07
C VAL A 176 18.15 -19.26 6.55
N ASN A 177 17.03 -19.57 5.90
CA ASN A 177 16.93 -19.54 4.44
C ASN A 177 16.61 -18.15 3.88
N ILE A 178 16.09 -17.24 4.71
CA ILE A 178 15.66 -15.91 4.28
C ILE A 178 16.88 -15.09 3.84
N GLN A 179 16.86 -14.64 2.58
CA GLN A 179 17.86 -13.76 1.98
C GLN A 179 17.32 -12.37 1.69
N SER A 180 16.00 -12.21 1.56
CA SER A 180 15.33 -10.92 1.34
C SER A 180 14.14 -10.77 2.29
N LEU A 181 14.13 -9.68 3.04
CA LEU A 181 13.10 -9.40 4.03
C LEU A 181 12.61 -7.96 3.92
N THR A 182 11.31 -7.78 3.75
CA THR A 182 10.62 -6.49 3.85
C THR A 182 9.59 -6.58 4.97
N ILE A 183 9.75 -5.77 6.02
CA ILE A 183 8.93 -5.90 7.23
C ILE A 183 8.65 -4.55 7.89
N GLN A 184 7.55 -4.47 8.63
CA GLN A 184 7.25 -3.37 9.53
C GLN A 184 7.38 -3.78 11.00
N LEU A 185 8.17 -3.04 11.78
CA LEU A 185 8.36 -3.26 13.22
C LEU A 185 7.79 -2.08 14.00
N SER A 186 7.06 -2.36 15.08
CA SER A 186 6.58 -1.31 15.99
C SER A 186 7.74 -0.59 16.68
N TYR A 187 8.79 -1.35 17.03
CA TYR A 187 9.91 -0.88 17.84
C TYR A 187 11.25 -1.32 17.28
N PHE A 188 12.21 -0.40 17.27
CA PHE A 188 13.57 -0.67 16.80
C PHE A 188 14.31 -1.77 17.57
N ARG A 189 14.05 -1.95 18.87
CA ARG A 189 14.66 -2.99 19.73
C ARG A 189 14.49 -4.43 19.19
N SER A 190 13.51 -4.63 18.32
CA SER A 190 13.17 -5.92 17.71
C SER A 190 14.12 -6.30 16.58
N THR A 191 14.81 -5.30 16.01
CA THR A 191 15.61 -5.45 14.79
C THR A 191 16.81 -6.38 14.99
N PRO A 192 17.62 -6.25 16.06
CA PRO A 192 18.76 -7.14 16.26
C PRO A 192 18.32 -8.60 16.43
N ILE A 193 17.27 -8.86 17.23
CA ILE A 193 16.72 -10.21 17.45
C ILE A 193 16.26 -10.83 16.12
N LEU A 194 15.59 -10.05 15.27
CA LEU A 194 15.17 -10.52 13.95
C LEU A 194 16.36 -10.91 13.06
N LEU A 195 17.43 -10.13 13.11
CA LEU A 195 18.63 -10.36 12.31
C LEU A 195 19.43 -11.57 12.81
N GLU A 196 19.57 -11.75 14.12
CA GLU A 196 20.15 -12.97 14.71
C GLU A 196 19.41 -14.24 14.25
N ASN A 197 18.09 -14.15 14.08
CA ASN A 197 17.25 -15.24 13.58
C ASN A 197 17.23 -15.39 12.04
N THR A 198 17.89 -14.50 11.30
CA THR A 198 18.00 -14.52 9.83
C THR A 198 19.45 -14.30 9.34
N PRO A 199 20.40 -15.18 9.72
CA PRO A 199 21.83 -14.93 9.53
C PRO A 199 22.28 -14.83 8.06
N ASN A 200 21.51 -15.39 7.12
CA ASN A 200 21.82 -15.35 5.68
C ASN A 200 21.15 -14.17 4.94
N LEU A 201 20.58 -13.22 5.67
CA LEU A 201 19.92 -12.06 5.08
C LEU A 201 20.91 -11.23 4.24
N LYS A 202 20.50 -10.86 3.02
CA LYS A 202 21.28 -10.03 2.09
C LYS A 202 20.59 -8.71 1.79
N TYR A 203 19.26 -8.70 1.77
CA TYR A 203 18.43 -7.53 1.46
C TYR A 203 17.45 -7.32 2.60
N PHE A 204 17.51 -6.14 3.22
CA PHE A 204 16.63 -5.81 4.34
C PHE A 204 15.94 -4.46 4.11
N ASP A 205 14.62 -4.47 4.06
CA ASP A 205 13.76 -3.30 3.99
C ASP A 205 12.91 -3.24 5.26
N LEU A 206 13.21 -2.25 6.08
CA LEU A 206 12.69 -2.11 7.43
C LEU A 206 11.89 -0.82 7.54
N THR A 207 10.60 -0.94 7.83
CA THR A 207 9.75 0.17 8.24
C THR A 207 9.57 0.16 9.75
N LEU A 208 9.80 1.28 10.42
CA LEU A 208 9.75 1.41 11.88
C LEU A 208 8.70 2.44 12.28
N SER A 209 7.76 2.04 13.12
CA SER A 209 6.75 2.97 13.66
C SER A 209 7.30 3.83 14.79
N SER A 210 8.24 3.31 15.60
CA SER A 210 8.81 4.02 16.74
C SER A 210 10.24 3.63 17.07
N LEU A 211 11.00 4.62 17.54
CA LEU A 211 12.36 4.51 18.07
C LEU A 211 12.41 4.49 19.61
N TYR A 212 11.34 4.07 20.30
CA TYR A 212 11.30 4.02 21.77
C TYR A 212 12.65 3.57 22.34
N PRO A 213 13.22 4.33 23.32
CA PRO A 213 14.60 4.18 23.71
C PRO A 213 14.90 2.72 24.05
N ILE A 214 15.94 2.18 23.39
CA ILE A 214 16.62 1.01 23.89
C ILE A 214 17.16 1.44 25.25
N ASP A 215 16.81 0.71 26.30
CA ASP A 215 17.51 0.85 27.57
C ASP A 215 18.98 0.49 27.28
N PRO A 216 19.94 1.44 27.32
CA PRO A 216 21.32 1.21 26.89
C PRO A 216 22.05 0.15 27.73
N LEU A 217 21.40 -0.40 28.76
CA LEU A 217 21.94 -1.31 29.75
C LEU A 217 21.72 -2.81 29.48
N LYS A 218 21.08 -3.22 28.38
CA LYS A 218 20.88 -4.65 28.06
C LYS A 218 21.56 -5.05 26.75
N LYS A 219 22.79 -5.57 26.88
CA LYS A 219 23.65 -6.20 25.85
C LYS A 219 23.80 -5.38 24.57
N GLU A 220 25.02 -4.91 24.29
CA GLU A 220 25.39 -4.57 22.91
C GLU A 220 25.11 -5.79 22.03
N PHE A 221 24.21 -5.66 21.06
CA PHE A 221 23.90 -6.71 20.12
C PHE A 221 24.98 -6.71 19.03
N ASP A 222 25.71 -7.83 18.89
CA ASP A 222 26.73 -8.00 17.85
C ASP A 222 26.16 -8.83 16.69
N ILE A 223 25.86 -8.12 15.60
CA ILE A 223 25.35 -8.68 14.35
C ILE A 223 26.34 -8.49 13.19
N THR A 224 27.63 -8.26 13.49
CA THR A 224 28.70 -8.05 12.49
C THR A 224 28.92 -9.25 11.58
N HIS A 225 28.53 -10.45 12.03
CA HIS A 225 28.62 -11.68 11.24
C HIS A 225 27.65 -11.71 10.05
N ILE A 226 26.59 -10.88 10.06
CA ILE A 226 25.58 -10.81 9.00
C ILE A 226 26.06 -9.88 7.89
N LYS A 227 26.07 -10.38 6.64
CA LYS A 227 26.59 -9.65 5.47
C LYS A 227 25.47 -9.07 4.61
N LEU A 228 24.89 -7.96 5.05
CA LEU A 228 23.87 -7.24 4.29
C LEU A 228 24.45 -6.54 3.07
N LYS A 229 23.90 -6.80 1.89
CA LYS A 229 24.25 -6.07 0.65
C LYS A 229 23.43 -4.80 0.49
N LYS A 230 22.16 -4.82 0.89
CA LYS A 230 21.22 -3.69 0.79
C LYS A 230 20.44 -3.51 2.08
N LEU A 231 20.37 -2.27 2.55
CA LEU A 231 19.57 -1.87 3.69
C LEU A 231 18.73 -0.64 3.33
N LEU A 232 17.41 -0.75 3.49
CA LEU A 232 16.45 0.35 3.43
C LEU A 232 15.81 0.50 4.81
N ILE A 233 15.88 1.70 5.39
CA ILE A 233 15.22 2.03 6.66
C ILE A 233 14.25 3.17 6.41
N THR A 234 12.97 2.94 6.71
CA THR A 234 11.92 3.97 6.75
C THR A 234 11.45 4.19 8.16
N LEU A 235 11.56 5.41 8.67
CA LEU A 235 11.17 5.79 10.03
C LEU A 235 9.92 6.65 10.02
N GLY A 236 8.85 6.13 10.64
CA GLY A 236 7.58 6.84 10.83
C GLY A 236 7.60 7.84 12.00
N SER A 237 8.48 7.63 12.98
CA SER A 237 8.65 8.53 14.13
C SER A 237 9.74 9.57 13.91
N SER A 238 9.69 10.67 14.67
CA SER A 238 10.75 11.68 14.68
C SER A 238 12.09 11.11 15.16
N ILE A 239 13.17 11.54 14.51
CA ILE A 239 14.54 11.28 14.96
C ILE A 239 15.02 12.49 15.75
N ASN A 240 15.59 12.24 16.93
CA ASN A 240 16.18 13.26 17.79
C ASN A 240 17.65 12.90 18.12
N GLU A 241 18.30 13.78 18.88
CA GLU A 241 19.72 13.67 19.24
C GLU A 241 20.08 12.36 19.96
N LYS A 242 19.12 11.77 20.68
CA LYS A 242 19.33 10.52 21.43
C LYS A 242 19.26 9.30 20.52
N ASN A 243 18.37 9.32 19.54
CA ASN A 243 18.08 8.13 18.73
C ASN A 243 18.92 8.05 17.45
N PHE A 244 19.39 9.19 16.92
CA PHE A 244 20.24 9.19 15.72
C PHE A 244 21.54 8.37 15.89
N PRO A 245 22.31 8.51 16.99
CA PRO A 245 23.51 7.70 17.22
C PRO A 245 23.23 6.18 17.26
N ILE A 246 22.07 5.78 17.79
CA ILE A 246 21.66 4.37 17.87
C ILE A 246 21.48 3.78 16.46
N ILE A 247 20.79 4.50 15.58
CA ILE A 247 20.60 4.09 14.18
C ILE A 247 21.96 4.03 13.47
N VAL A 248 22.81 5.03 13.66
CA VAL A 248 24.15 5.06 13.07
C VAL A 248 24.99 3.87 13.52
N TYR A 249 25.00 3.56 14.83
CA TYR A 249 25.70 2.41 15.38
C TYR A 249 25.21 1.10 14.77
N PHE A 250 23.90 0.93 14.66
CA PHE A 250 23.29 -0.24 14.05
C PHE A 250 23.71 -0.42 12.57
N ILE A 251 23.62 0.64 11.76
CA ILE A 251 23.98 0.54 10.34
C ILE A 251 25.49 0.24 10.18
N LYS A 252 26.33 0.79 11.05
CA LYS A 252 27.79 0.58 11.03
C LYS A 252 28.21 -0.87 11.22
N GLN A 253 27.39 -1.69 11.87
CA GLN A 253 27.64 -3.13 12.00
C GLN A 253 27.77 -3.83 10.63
N PHE A 254 27.20 -3.25 9.57
CA PHE A 254 27.23 -3.80 8.20
C PHE A 254 28.18 -3.06 7.25
N SER A 255 29.01 -2.16 7.79
CA SER A 255 29.86 -1.24 7.01
C SER A 255 30.75 -1.91 5.96
N THR A 256 31.21 -3.14 6.22
CA THR A 256 32.08 -3.91 5.32
C THR A 256 31.35 -4.67 4.21
N SER A 257 30.01 -4.70 4.25
CA SER A 257 29.19 -5.52 3.33
C SER A 257 28.14 -4.72 2.55
N LEU A 258 27.71 -3.57 3.06
CA LEU A 258 26.71 -2.75 2.41
C LEU A 258 27.22 -2.15 1.11
N THR A 259 26.49 -2.45 0.04
CA THR A 259 26.68 -1.84 -1.28
C THR A 259 25.60 -0.82 -1.60
N HIS A 260 24.46 -0.89 -0.90
CA HIS A 260 23.30 -0.02 -1.08
C HIS A 260 22.72 0.35 0.30
N LEU A 261 22.57 1.65 0.56
CA LEU A 261 21.94 2.17 1.77
C LEU A 261 20.86 3.18 1.38
N SER A 262 19.67 3.04 1.97
CA SER A 262 18.56 3.96 1.76
C SER A 262 17.93 4.34 3.08
N LEU A 263 17.87 5.64 3.37
CA LEU A 263 17.38 6.19 4.63
C LEU A 263 16.22 7.15 4.34
N ASN A 264 15.05 6.83 4.88
CA ASN A 264 13.85 7.65 4.79
C ASN A 264 13.40 8.05 6.20
N PHE A 265 13.64 9.31 6.56
CA PHE A 265 13.34 9.88 7.86
C PHE A 265 12.21 10.91 7.70
N ASN A 266 10.98 10.52 8.04
CA ASN A 266 9.80 11.36 7.80
C ASN A 266 9.73 12.60 8.71
N SER A 267 10.54 12.68 9.76
CA SER A 267 10.62 13.83 10.67
C SER A 267 11.95 13.79 11.42
N ILE A 268 12.65 14.93 11.44
CA ILE A 268 13.88 15.14 12.20
C ILE A 268 13.71 16.34 13.13
N GLN A 269 13.89 16.06 14.42
CA GLN A 269 13.95 16.99 15.56
C GLN A 269 15.40 17.18 16.01
N LEU A 270 16.29 17.39 15.05
CA LEU A 270 17.67 17.78 15.27
C LEU A 270 17.80 19.26 14.94
N LYS A 271 18.65 19.97 15.66
CA LYS A 271 19.03 21.32 15.23
C LYS A 271 19.76 21.21 13.88
N GLU A 272 19.66 22.24 13.04
CA GLU A 272 20.27 22.24 11.70
C GLU A 272 21.78 21.91 11.74
N ASN A 273 22.48 22.31 12.81
CA ASN A 273 23.89 22.03 13.04
C ASN A 273 24.23 20.61 13.57
N GLN A 274 23.23 19.75 13.74
CA GLN A 274 23.40 18.38 14.25
C GLN A 274 23.15 17.32 13.17
N PHE A 275 22.65 17.72 12.01
CA PHE A 275 22.42 16.85 10.87
C PHE A 275 22.81 17.58 9.57
N ASP A 276 24.06 17.42 9.17
CA ASP A 276 24.62 17.98 7.94
C ASP A 276 25.45 16.95 7.16
N GLY A 277 25.94 17.35 5.99
CA GLY A 277 26.75 16.49 5.12
C GLY A 277 28.08 16.04 5.74
N PHE A 278 28.71 16.87 6.58
CA PHE A 278 29.96 16.52 7.26
C PHE A 278 29.74 15.51 8.38
N ILE A 279 28.69 15.68 9.17
CA ILE A 279 28.29 14.77 10.25
C ILE A 279 27.91 13.43 9.65
N LEU A 280 27.06 13.40 8.62
CA LEU A 280 26.65 12.17 7.96
C LEU A 280 27.84 11.43 7.34
N GLN A 281 28.73 12.15 6.65
CA GLN A 281 29.97 11.60 6.12
C GLN A 281 30.83 10.99 7.22
N ARG A 282 31.17 11.78 8.25
CA ARG A 282 32.10 11.37 9.33
C ARG A 282 31.52 10.26 10.20
N GLN A 283 30.26 10.36 10.58
CA GLN A 283 29.64 9.46 11.53
C GLN A 283 29.10 8.19 10.89
N LEU A 284 28.81 8.15 9.59
CA LEU A 284 28.18 7.00 8.95
C LEU A 284 28.93 6.54 7.69
N LEU A 285 29.05 7.41 6.69
CA LEU A 285 29.40 6.98 5.33
C LEU A 285 30.89 6.63 5.17
N ASN A 286 31.81 7.30 5.86
CA ASN A 286 33.26 7.03 5.77
C ASN A 286 33.63 5.59 6.14
N SER A 287 32.84 4.93 6.99
CA SER A 287 33.10 3.52 7.33
C SER A 287 32.68 2.53 6.24
N MET A 288 31.86 2.94 5.27
CA MET A 288 31.22 2.03 4.31
C MET A 288 31.99 1.93 2.99
N THR A 289 33.11 1.22 3.01
CA THR A 289 34.06 1.16 1.88
C THR A 289 33.50 0.49 0.61
N GLN A 290 32.41 -0.27 0.71
CA GLN A 290 31.76 -0.93 -0.43
C GLN A 290 30.50 -0.22 -0.94
N LEU A 291 30.11 0.91 -0.32
CA LEU A 291 28.86 1.60 -0.62
C LEU A 291 28.92 2.24 -2.01
N LYS A 292 28.08 1.75 -2.92
CA LYS A 292 27.96 2.28 -4.28
C LYS A 292 26.79 3.23 -4.40
N ASN A 293 25.67 2.87 -3.76
CA ASN A 293 24.42 3.61 -3.85
C ASN A 293 23.99 4.09 -2.47
N PHE A 294 23.83 5.40 -2.35
CA PHE A 294 23.28 6.04 -1.16
C PHE A 294 22.04 6.83 -1.51
N HIS A 295 20.94 6.56 -0.81
CA HIS A 295 19.70 7.30 -0.95
C HIS A 295 19.27 7.88 0.39
N LEU A 296 18.96 9.17 0.40
CA LEU A 296 18.51 9.88 1.59
C LEU A 296 17.22 10.61 1.26
N PHE A 297 16.27 10.58 2.18
CA PHE A 297 15.15 11.50 2.26
C PHE A 297 14.90 11.84 3.72
N VAL A 298 14.86 13.13 4.00
CA VAL A 298 14.71 13.70 5.33
C VAL A 298 13.70 14.82 5.25
N THR A 299 12.78 14.85 6.20
CA THR A 299 11.89 15.99 6.44
C THR A 299 12.25 16.63 7.78
N PHE A 300 12.50 17.92 7.79
CA PHE A 300 12.73 18.69 9.03
C PHE A 300 11.40 19.16 9.63
N ASP A 301 11.29 19.19 10.95
CA ASP A 301 10.08 19.66 11.65
C ASP A 301 9.84 21.17 11.49
N LYS A 302 10.87 21.91 11.08
CA LYS A 302 10.82 23.35 10.79
C LYS A 302 11.44 23.61 9.43
N GLU A 303 11.01 24.68 8.78
CA GLU A 303 11.67 25.15 7.57
C GLU A 303 13.15 25.44 7.83
N ILE A 304 13.99 25.02 6.90
CA ILE A 304 15.44 25.20 6.96
C ILE A 304 15.73 26.67 6.68
N THR A 305 16.28 27.37 7.67
CA THR A 305 16.55 28.81 7.54
C THR A 305 17.86 29.10 6.81
N GLU A 306 18.87 28.25 6.98
CA GLU A 306 20.20 28.41 6.38
C GLU A 306 20.46 27.39 5.26
N ILE A 307 19.59 27.36 4.24
CA ILE A 307 19.66 26.35 3.16
C ILE A 307 21.03 26.32 2.48
N ASP A 308 21.60 27.48 2.14
CA ASP A 308 22.88 27.54 1.42
C ASP A 308 24.04 27.06 2.30
N THR A 309 24.02 27.38 3.60
CA THR A 309 24.98 26.86 4.58
C THR A 309 24.89 25.34 4.66
N LEU A 310 23.69 24.79 4.86
CA LEU A 310 23.49 23.34 4.95
C LEU A 310 23.92 22.64 3.66
N LEU A 311 23.54 23.18 2.50
CA LEU A 311 23.85 22.60 1.20
C LEU A 311 25.36 22.57 0.91
N SER A 312 26.10 23.59 1.35
CA SER A 312 27.57 23.67 1.22
C SER A 312 28.29 22.49 1.90
N THR A 313 27.71 21.91 2.95
CA THR A 313 28.27 20.73 3.63
C THR A 313 28.23 19.46 2.77
N PHE A 314 27.43 19.46 1.70
CA PHE A 314 27.33 18.38 0.70
C PHE A 314 28.18 18.63 -0.56
N GLN A 315 28.99 19.69 -0.59
CA GLN A 315 29.78 20.11 -1.77
C GLN A 315 31.26 19.73 -1.70
N ASN A 316 31.65 18.88 -0.74
CA ASN A 316 33.04 18.48 -0.59
C ASN A 316 33.43 17.33 -1.56
N GLN A 317 34.73 17.05 -1.64
CA GLN A 317 35.30 16.04 -2.56
C GLN A 317 34.67 14.65 -2.37
N PHE A 318 34.31 14.26 -1.15
CA PHE A 318 33.71 12.96 -0.87
C PHE A 318 32.39 12.78 -1.62
N TRP A 319 31.47 13.76 -1.56
CA TRP A 319 30.19 13.69 -2.27
C TRP A 319 30.37 13.70 -3.79
N TYR A 320 31.35 14.47 -4.27
CA TYR A 320 31.70 14.54 -5.69
C TYR A 320 32.22 13.20 -6.24
N ASP A 321 33.16 12.56 -5.52
CA ASP A 321 33.78 11.29 -5.91
C ASP A 321 32.77 10.14 -5.98
N HIS A 322 31.74 10.17 -5.12
CA HIS A 322 30.67 9.18 -5.11
C HIS A 322 29.54 9.50 -6.11
N HIS A 323 29.60 10.66 -6.77
CA HIS A 323 28.54 11.15 -7.66
C HIS A 323 27.16 11.24 -7.00
N TRP A 324 27.11 11.47 -5.69
CA TRP A 324 25.85 11.63 -4.97
C TRP A 324 25.48 13.10 -4.92
N THR A 325 24.41 13.46 -5.65
CA THR A 325 23.87 14.83 -5.63
C THR A 325 22.75 14.92 -4.62
N VAL A 326 22.84 15.92 -3.73
CA VAL A 326 21.83 16.24 -2.73
C VAL A 326 21.06 17.48 -3.16
N GLY A 327 19.73 17.42 -3.05
CA GLY A 327 18.80 18.52 -3.26
C GLY A 327 18.09 18.89 -1.97
N ILE A 328 17.77 20.17 -1.84
CA ILE A 328 16.90 20.72 -0.79
C ILE A 328 15.69 21.36 -1.47
N HIS A 329 14.51 21.05 -0.95
CA HIS A 329 13.27 21.71 -1.32
C HIS A 329 12.47 21.99 -0.05
N ARG A 330 12.42 23.26 0.37
CA ARG A 330 11.79 23.71 1.62
C ARG A 330 12.35 22.94 2.83
N GLN A 331 11.52 22.13 3.48
CA GLN A 331 11.87 21.28 4.63
C GLN A 331 12.39 19.89 4.25
N TYR A 332 12.58 19.60 2.95
CA TYR A 332 13.08 18.32 2.46
C TYR A 332 14.54 18.38 2.09
N LEU A 333 15.29 17.36 2.49
CA LEU A 333 16.64 17.07 2.03
C LEU A 333 16.65 15.66 1.44
N PHE A 334 17.15 15.51 0.21
CA PHE A 334 17.13 14.23 -0.48
C PHE A 334 18.26 14.06 -1.49
N THR A 335 18.59 12.81 -1.80
CA THR A 335 19.50 12.46 -2.91
C THR A 335 18.77 12.41 -4.25
N LEU A 336 19.47 12.74 -5.33
CA LEU A 336 18.97 12.68 -6.71
C LEU A 336 19.48 11.46 -7.51
N PRO A 337 18.64 10.91 -8.43
CA PRO A 337 17.21 11.18 -8.55
C PRO A 337 16.45 10.70 -7.30
N PHE A 338 15.28 11.28 -7.04
CA PHE A 338 14.50 10.88 -5.88
C PHE A 338 14.10 9.40 -5.98
N HIS A 339 14.50 8.60 -5.00
CA HIS A 339 14.38 7.13 -5.06
C HIS A 339 13.08 6.63 -4.38
N PHE A 340 12.48 7.39 -3.49
CA PHE A 340 11.35 6.89 -2.69
C PHE A 340 10.03 6.97 -3.46
N LYS A 341 9.15 5.99 -3.21
CA LYS A 341 7.85 5.88 -3.90
C LYS A 341 6.82 6.88 -3.39
N LYS A 342 6.97 7.36 -2.16
CA LYS A 342 6.00 8.21 -1.47
C LYS A 342 6.63 9.54 -1.10
N LEU A 343 5.93 10.63 -1.39
CA LEU A 343 6.32 11.99 -0.99
C LEU A 343 5.20 12.59 -0.15
N ASN A 344 5.46 12.82 1.13
CA ASN A 344 4.48 13.34 2.07
C ASN A 344 4.56 14.87 2.13
N ASN A 345 3.43 15.53 2.37
CA ASN A 345 3.31 16.99 2.54
C ASN A 345 3.89 17.79 1.35
N PHE A 346 3.76 17.29 0.12
CA PHE A 346 4.22 18.01 -1.07
C PHE A 346 3.41 19.29 -1.28
N ILE A 347 4.10 20.37 -1.67
CA ILE A 347 3.48 21.69 -1.80
C ILE A 347 3.55 22.16 -3.25
N ASP A 348 4.76 22.28 -3.82
CA ASP A 348 4.97 22.75 -5.19
C ASP A 348 6.26 22.20 -5.82
N PHE A 349 6.50 22.60 -7.06
CA PHE A 349 7.68 22.28 -7.85
C PHE A 349 8.70 23.43 -7.89
N ASP A 350 8.54 24.45 -7.04
CA ASP A 350 9.41 25.62 -7.01
C ASP A 350 10.84 25.26 -6.53
N GLU A 351 11.76 26.24 -6.63
CA GLU A 351 13.21 26.05 -6.70
C GLU A 351 13.78 24.96 -5.76
N ILE A 352 14.15 23.84 -6.37
CA ILE A 352 14.99 22.82 -5.73
C ILE A 352 16.43 23.32 -5.78
N LYS A 353 17.03 23.58 -4.63
CA LYS A 353 18.45 23.95 -4.53
C LYS A 353 19.32 22.69 -4.53
N LEU A 354 20.34 22.65 -5.39
CA LEU A 354 21.19 21.47 -5.57
C LEU A 354 22.62 21.72 -5.10
N SER A 355 23.20 20.73 -4.44
CA SER A 355 24.61 20.73 -4.06
C SER A 355 25.51 20.79 -5.29
N ASN A 356 25.11 20.20 -6.42
CA ASN A 356 25.82 20.28 -7.69
C ASN A 356 24.98 20.94 -8.79
N LEU A 357 25.30 22.20 -9.11
CA LEU A 357 24.57 23.03 -10.08
C LEU A 357 24.71 22.57 -11.54
N LYS A 358 25.61 21.63 -11.86
CA LYS A 358 25.81 21.12 -13.24
C LYS A 358 24.69 20.17 -13.71
N MET A 359 23.79 19.73 -12.82
CA MET A 359 22.60 18.96 -13.18
C MET A 359 21.41 19.89 -13.47
N SER A 360 21.38 20.50 -14.66
CA SER A 360 20.39 21.53 -15.02
C SER A 360 19.04 21.01 -15.56
N SER A 361 18.70 19.73 -15.40
CA SER A 361 17.41 19.18 -15.87
C SER A 361 16.52 18.72 -14.72
N PHE A 362 15.62 19.59 -14.26
CA PHE A 362 14.62 19.31 -13.21
C PHE A 362 13.61 18.19 -13.59
N LEU A 363 13.46 17.89 -14.88
CA LEU A 363 12.51 16.89 -15.41
C LEU A 363 12.76 15.46 -14.89
N SER A 364 13.92 15.17 -14.30
CA SER A 364 14.29 13.83 -13.82
C SER A 364 14.36 13.70 -12.29
N VAL A 365 13.83 14.67 -11.53
CA VAL A 365 13.93 14.61 -10.06
C VAL A 365 12.98 13.57 -9.45
N TRP A 366 11.73 13.51 -9.90
CA TRP A 366 10.67 12.73 -9.26
C TRP A 366 10.16 11.50 -10.06
N PRO A 367 10.95 10.83 -10.91
CA PRO A 367 10.42 9.79 -11.80
C PRO A 367 9.92 8.55 -11.06
N ASN A 368 10.40 8.31 -9.83
CA ASN A 368 10.04 7.12 -9.05
C ASN A 368 8.86 7.34 -8.09
N VAL A 369 8.34 8.56 -8.00
CA VAL A 369 7.23 8.87 -7.10
C VAL A 369 5.94 8.27 -7.65
N THR A 370 5.34 7.35 -6.88
CA THR A 370 4.07 6.69 -7.24
C THR A 370 2.90 7.17 -6.37
N SER A 371 3.18 7.86 -5.26
CA SER A 371 2.19 8.41 -4.34
C SER A 371 2.63 9.75 -3.78
N ILE A 372 1.71 10.72 -3.71
CA ILE A 372 1.95 12.03 -3.09
C ILE A 372 0.86 12.38 -2.07
N ASP A 373 1.23 13.11 -1.02
CA ASP A 373 0.30 13.76 -0.11
C ASP A 373 0.33 15.28 -0.29
N LEU A 374 -0.74 15.85 -0.83
CA LEU A 374 -0.96 17.28 -1.05
C LEU A 374 -1.88 17.89 0.02
N SER A 375 -2.22 17.17 1.09
CA SER A 375 -3.18 17.63 2.10
C SER A 375 -2.73 18.86 2.91
N GLN A 376 -1.48 19.31 2.75
CA GLN A 376 -0.95 20.53 3.34
C GLN A 376 -0.73 21.64 2.29
N CYS A 377 -1.07 21.38 1.02
CA CYS A 377 -0.96 22.37 -0.05
C CYS A 377 -2.19 23.29 0.01
N ASN A 378 -2.02 24.50 0.56
CA ASN A 378 -3.11 25.45 0.75
C ASN A 378 -3.29 26.42 -0.42
N ASN A 379 -2.22 26.66 -1.20
CA ASN A 379 -2.21 27.58 -2.35
C ASN A 379 -1.54 26.89 -3.54
N PRO A 380 -2.25 26.03 -4.29
CA PRO A 380 -1.65 25.37 -5.43
C PRO A 380 -1.30 26.35 -6.56
N ASP A 381 -0.17 26.13 -7.23
CA ASP A 381 0.09 26.71 -8.55
C ASP A 381 -1.05 26.32 -9.52
N LEU A 382 -1.51 27.27 -10.33
CA LEU A 382 -2.48 27.04 -11.41
C LEU A 382 -2.04 25.91 -12.36
N ASN A 383 -0.73 25.69 -12.50
CA ASN A 383 -0.16 24.63 -13.34
C ASN A 383 0.16 23.32 -12.60
N LEU A 384 -0.21 23.16 -11.31
CA LEU A 384 0.21 22.01 -10.49
C LEU A 384 -0.11 20.67 -11.17
N ILE A 385 -1.32 20.49 -11.71
CA ILE A 385 -1.72 19.24 -12.38
C ILE A 385 -0.84 18.94 -13.61
N LYS A 386 -0.51 19.96 -14.40
CA LYS A 386 0.38 19.83 -15.56
C LYS A 386 1.80 19.47 -15.13
N GLN A 387 2.29 20.11 -14.07
CA GLN A 387 3.62 19.84 -13.51
C GLN A 387 3.69 18.42 -12.92
N LEU A 388 2.65 17.95 -12.21
CA LEU A 388 2.55 16.57 -11.71
C LEU A 388 2.66 15.56 -12.87
N LYS A 389 1.91 15.79 -13.96
CA LYS A 389 1.94 14.93 -15.15
C LYS A 389 3.33 14.84 -15.78
N MET A 390 4.05 15.96 -15.84
CA MET A 390 5.37 16.04 -16.48
C MET A 390 6.48 15.49 -15.58
N ASN A 391 6.48 15.83 -14.29
CA ASN A 391 7.58 15.56 -13.37
C ASN A 391 7.43 14.23 -12.61
N MET A 392 6.20 13.72 -12.46
CA MET A 392 5.89 12.47 -11.75
C MET A 392 5.10 11.52 -12.66
N PRO A 393 5.69 11.04 -13.77
CA PRO A 393 4.99 10.22 -14.76
C PRO A 393 4.44 8.89 -14.20
N ASN A 394 5.06 8.36 -13.14
CA ASN A 394 4.66 7.11 -12.49
C ASN A 394 3.66 7.30 -11.33
N LEU A 395 3.07 8.48 -11.20
CA LEU A 395 2.11 8.79 -10.14
C LEU A 395 0.83 7.95 -10.29
N THR A 396 0.52 7.14 -9.27
CA THR A 396 -0.66 6.27 -9.21
C THR A 396 -1.63 6.60 -8.09
N ALA A 397 -1.18 7.34 -7.07
CA ALA A 397 -1.97 7.65 -5.89
C ALA A 397 -1.78 9.09 -5.41
N MET A 398 -2.87 9.73 -4.97
CA MET A 398 -2.84 11.10 -4.43
C MET A 398 -3.68 11.20 -3.15
N ILE A 399 -3.15 11.92 -2.16
CA ILE A 399 -3.87 12.31 -0.95
C ILE A 399 -4.13 13.82 -1.02
N LEU A 400 -5.38 14.23 -0.81
CA LEU A 400 -5.88 15.59 -1.03
C LEU A 400 -6.70 16.06 0.16
N ASN A 401 -6.82 17.38 0.35
CA ASN A 401 -7.76 17.98 1.31
C ASN A 401 -8.88 18.75 0.58
N SER A 402 -9.95 19.00 1.35
CA SER A 402 -10.85 20.16 1.32
C SER A 402 -10.62 21.27 0.30
N GLU A 403 -9.62 22.04 0.67
CA GLU A 403 -9.43 23.41 0.23
C GLU A 403 -8.64 23.41 -1.08
N LEU A 404 -7.77 22.41 -1.25
CA LEU A 404 -6.99 22.18 -2.45
C LEU A 404 -7.88 21.89 -3.66
N ILE A 405 -8.85 20.98 -3.55
CA ILE A 405 -9.65 20.60 -4.72
C ILE A 405 -10.49 21.77 -5.24
N ASN A 406 -10.99 22.61 -4.33
CA ASN A 406 -11.75 23.81 -4.70
C ASN A 406 -10.87 24.93 -5.29
N SER A 407 -9.58 24.95 -4.98
CA SER A 407 -8.62 25.94 -5.51
C SER A 407 -7.93 25.48 -6.81
N LEU A 408 -7.95 24.18 -7.11
CA LEU A 408 -7.39 23.65 -8.34
C LEU A 408 -8.26 24.03 -9.55
N ASN A 409 -7.67 24.79 -10.47
CA ASN A 409 -8.32 25.11 -11.74
C ASN A 409 -8.51 23.83 -12.57
N ILE A 410 -9.72 23.62 -13.07
CA ILE A 410 -10.03 22.49 -13.94
C ILE A 410 -9.70 22.92 -15.38
N ASP A 411 -8.43 22.79 -15.77
CA ASP A 411 -8.07 22.83 -17.19
C ASP A 411 -8.51 21.51 -17.84
N GLU A 412 -9.49 21.57 -18.73
CA GLU A 412 -10.08 20.40 -19.38
C GLU A 412 -9.07 19.63 -20.26
N ASN A 413 -7.90 20.21 -20.55
CA ASN A 413 -6.89 19.61 -21.42
C ASN A 413 -5.83 18.77 -20.69
N VAL A 414 -5.84 18.71 -19.35
CA VAL A 414 -4.82 17.99 -18.58
C VAL A 414 -5.43 16.93 -17.66
N ALA A 415 -5.34 15.67 -18.09
CA ALA A 415 -5.69 14.51 -17.28
C ALA A 415 -4.45 13.75 -16.76
N LEU A 416 -4.54 13.28 -15.52
CA LEU A 416 -3.63 12.38 -14.81
C LEU A 416 -4.14 10.93 -14.94
N ASP A 417 -3.99 10.35 -16.12
CA ASP A 417 -4.51 9.02 -16.46
C ASP A 417 -3.92 7.86 -15.65
N ASN A 418 -2.72 8.05 -15.10
CA ASN A 418 -2.04 6.98 -14.34
C ASN A 418 -2.55 6.87 -12.90
N VAL A 419 -3.28 7.87 -12.41
CA VAL A 419 -3.78 7.91 -11.04
C VAL A 419 -5.00 7.00 -10.89
N SER A 420 -4.80 5.88 -10.20
CA SER A 420 -5.83 4.89 -9.92
C SER A 420 -6.45 5.04 -8.54
N THR A 421 -5.79 5.76 -7.63
CA THR A 421 -6.18 5.87 -6.22
C THR A 421 -6.21 7.31 -5.75
N ILE A 422 -7.35 7.74 -5.21
CA ILE A 422 -7.52 9.07 -4.60
C ILE A 422 -7.93 8.90 -3.14
N HIS A 423 -7.25 9.61 -2.25
CA HIS A 423 -7.62 9.72 -0.85
C HIS A 423 -7.96 11.17 -0.51
N CYS A 424 -9.22 11.45 -0.18
CA CYS A 424 -9.68 12.77 0.23
C CYS A 424 -9.83 12.85 1.75
N LYS A 425 -9.20 13.85 2.38
CA LYS A 425 -9.35 14.19 3.81
C LYS A 425 -10.37 15.34 3.94
N GLY A 426 -11.42 15.13 4.73
CA GLY A 426 -12.36 16.19 5.14
C GLY A 426 -13.29 16.76 4.05
N GLU A 427 -13.47 16.04 2.94
CA GLU A 427 -14.16 16.52 1.73
C GLU A 427 -15.61 16.06 1.59
N TYR A 428 -16.40 16.88 0.88
CA TYR A 428 -17.74 16.58 0.35
C TYR A 428 -17.63 15.91 -1.02
N LEU A 429 -18.15 14.68 -1.19
CA LEU A 429 -18.07 13.94 -2.46
C LEU A 429 -18.59 14.74 -3.68
N GLN A 430 -19.50 15.69 -3.46
CA GLN A 430 -20.03 16.57 -4.50
C GLN A 430 -18.99 17.57 -5.04
N ASN A 431 -18.14 18.12 -4.18
CA ASN A 431 -17.14 19.12 -4.55
C ASN A 431 -16.05 18.51 -5.43
N ILE A 432 -15.67 17.26 -5.13
CA ILE A 432 -14.60 16.57 -5.84
C ILE A 432 -15.07 15.89 -7.13
N LYS A 433 -16.38 15.85 -7.39
CA LYS A 433 -16.96 15.07 -8.49
C LYS A 433 -16.41 15.48 -9.86
N GLN A 434 -16.50 16.77 -10.20
CA GLN A 434 -16.04 17.26 -11.50
C GLN A 434 -14.52 17.06 -11.67
N TRP A 435 -13.79 17.24 -10.57
CA TRP A 435 -12.35 17.01 -10.53
C TRP A 435 -12.00 15.54 -10.80
N LEU A 436 -12.67 14.59 -10.13
CA LEU A 436 -12.45 13.15 -10.35
C LEU A 436 -12.75 12.73 -11.80
N ILE A 437 -13.81 13.28 -12.40
CA ILE A 437 -14.21 12.94 -13.77
C ILE A 437 -13.24 13.51 -14.80
N LYS A 438 -12.81 14.76 -14.63
CA LYS A 438 -12.01 15.49 -15.63
C LYS A 438 -10.50 15.29 -15.45
N ILE A 439 -10.00 15.34 -14.22
CA ILE A 439 -8.57 15.35 -13.92
C ILE A 439 -8.01 13.94 -13.70
N VAL A 440 -8.74 13.05 -13.03
CA VAL A 440 -8.27 11.67 -12.74
C VAL A 440 -9.28 10.62 -13.22
N PRO A 441 -9.62 10.62 -14.53
CA PRO A 441 -10.74 9.84 -15.06
C PRO A 441 -10.60 8.33 -14.82
N LYS A 442 -9.37 7.80 -14.71
CA LYS A 442 -9.11 6.36 -14.53
C LYS A 442 -9.05 5.91 -13.06
N THR A 443 -9.46 6.77 -12.12
CA THR A 443 -9.54 6.42 -10.69
C THR A 443 -10.43 5.19 -10.48
N LYS A 444 -9.87 4.14 -9.87
CA LYS A 444 -10.57 2.91 -9.50
C LYS A 444 -10.86 2.83 -8.00
N HIS A 445 -10.01 3.45 -7.17
CA HIS A 445 -10.07 3.40 -5.72
C HIS A 445 -10.25 4.81 -5.15
N LEU A 446 -11.28 4.99 -4.34
CA LEU A 446 -11.57 6.24 -3.63
C LEU A 446 -11.58 5.99 -2.13
N VAL A 447 -10.72 6.68 -1.40
CA VAL A 447 -10.67 6.67 0.07
C VAL A 447 -11.17 8.01 0.59
N LEU A 448 -12.17 8.00 1.46
CA LEU A 448 -12.73 9.19 2.08
C LEU A 448 -12.46 9.14 3.57
N SER A 449 -11.60 10.01 4.07
CA SER A 449 -11.34 10.13 5.51
C SER A 449 -12.08 11.31 6.08
N TYR A 450 -12.86 11.04 7.12
CA TYR A 450 -13.63 12.03 7.84
C TYR A 450 -13.19 12.07 9.30
N GLU A 451 -12.45 13.12 9.63
CA GLU A 451 -12.08 13.46 11.00
C GLU A 451 -12.93 14.65 11.45
N PRO A 452 -13.79 14.50 12.46
CA PRO A 452 -14.46 15.63 13.07
C PRO A 452 -13.39 16.57 13.63
N GLN A 453 -13.42 17.85 13.27
CA GLN A 453 -12.70 18.85 14.06
C GLN A 453 -13.21 18.73 15.49
N SER A 454 -12.30 18.48 16.44
CA SER A 454 -12.58 18.14 17.84
C SER A 454 -13.73 18.96 18.43
N ALA A 455 -14.92 18.38 18.48
CA ALA A 455 -16.11 19.01 19.02
C ALA A 455 -16.11 18.82 20.54
N THR A 456 -15.48 19.74 21.27
CA THR A 456 -15.45 19.72 22.75
C THR A 456 -16.77 20.17 23.39
N SER A 457 -17.78 20.57 22.61
CA SER A 457 -19.08 21.03 23.11
C SER A 457 -20.27 20.33 22.44
N SER A 458 -21.34 20.10 23.22
CA SER A 458 -22.61 19.53 22.76
C SER A 458 -23.34 20.38 21.71
N SER A 459 -23.07 21.69 21.63
CA SER A 459 -23.59 22.59 20.58
C SER A 459 -22.93 22.36 19.22
N ASN A 460 -21.68 21.88 19.18
CA ASN A 460 -21.00 21.52 17.95
C ASN A 460 -21.47 20.16 17.37
N ARG A 461 -22.19 19.34 18.16
CA ARG A 461 -22.80 18.08 17.72
C ARG A 461 -23.90 18.30 16.69
N THR A 462 -24.80 19.25 16.94
CA THR A 462 -25.89 19.58 16.00
C THR A 462 -25.33 20.21 14.73
N VAL A 463 -24.29 21.04 14.85
CA VAL A 463 -23.57 21.61 13.70
C VAL A 463 -22.85 20.53 12.90
N TYR A 464 -22.25 19.55 13.56
CA TYR A 464 -21.61 18.38 12.94
C TYR A 464 -22.60 17.51 12.17
N LEU A 465 -23.74 17.17 12.80
CA LEU A 465 -24.81 16.42 12.16
C LEU A 465 -25.48 17.23 11.04
N HIS A 466 -25.62 18.55 11.18
CA HIS A 466 -26.09 19.43 10.11
C HIS A 466 -25.08 19.59 8.96
N LYS A 467 -23.77 19.57 9.23
CA LYS A 467 -22.72 19.57 8.21
C LYS A 467 -22.70 18.24 7.45
N LEU A 468 -22.82 17.11 8.15
CA LEU A 468 -23.05 15.80 7.54
C LEU A 468 -24.38 15.73 6.80
N ASP A 469 -25.47 16.31 7.31
CA ASP A 469 -26.74 16.35 6.59
C ASP A 469 -26.67 17.26 5.37
N ALA A 470 -26.04 18.43 5.45
CA ALA A 470 -25.77 19.30 4.31
C ALA A 470 -24.86 18.60 3.28
N TYR A 471 -23.93 17.76 3.74
CA TYR A 471 -23.06 16.93 2.90
C TYR A 471 -23.85 16.10 1.89
N PHE A 472 -24.94 15.50 2.37
CA PHE A 472 -25.73 14.53 1.61
C PHE A 472 -27.03 15.11 1.05
N ARG A 473 -27.62 16.14 1.68
CA ARG A 473 -28.90 16.77 1.27
C ARG A 473 -28.78 17.71 0.08
N GLY A 474 -27.58 18.05 -0.40
CA GLY A 474 -27.38 18.92 -1.57
C GLY A 474 -28.08 18.48 -2.86
N GLN A 475 -28.71 17.29 -2.93
CA GLN A 475 -29.36 16.79 -4.15
C GLN A 475 -30.65 15.99 -3.90
N ARG A 476 -31.74 16.67 -3.52
CA ARG A 476 -33.11 16.13 -3.77
C ARG A 476 -33.67 16.51 -5.14
N THR A 477 -32.91 17.20 -5.99
CA THR A 477 -33.35 17.55 -7.35
C THR A 477 -32.73 16.61 -8.39
N THR A 478 -33.58 15.71 -8.89
CA THR A 478 -33.53 15.00 -10.20
C THR A 478 -32.41 13.98 -10.48
N ARG A 479 -32.73 12.71 -10.18
CA ARG A 479 -32.70 11.48 -11.03
C ARG A 479 -31.50 11.04 -11.91
N ASP A 480 -30.38 11.75 -12.03
CA ASP A 480 -29.25 11.28 -12.87
C ASP A 480 -28.10 10.60 -12.08
N TYR A 481 -28.38 9.68 -11.16
CA TYR A 481 -27.40 9.14 -10.18
C TYR A 481 -26.20 8.32 -10.71
N THR A 482 -25.94 8.24 -12.02
CA THR A 482 -24.78 7.51 -12.58
C THR A 482 -23.56 8.41 -12.72
N TYR A 483 -22.85 8.68 -11.62
CA TYR A 483 -21.82 9.74 -11.60
C TYR A 483 -20.36 9.29 -11.55
N PHE A 484 -20.06 8.06 -11.13
CA PHE A 484 -18.68 7.56 -11.05
C PHE A 484 -18.55 6.17 -11.72
N LEU A 485 -18.35 6.17 -13.04
CA LEU A 485 -18.30 4.94 -13.83
C LEU A 485 -17.02 4.12 -13.59
N ASN A 486 -15.91 4.77 -13.28
CA ASN A 486 -14.61 4.07 -13.19
C ASN A 486 -14.24 3.64 -11.77
N ILE A 487 -14.91 4.22 -10.76
CA ILE A 487 -14.67 3.87 -9.36
C ILE A 487 -15.32 2.51 -9.08
N GLN A 488 -14.48 1.57 -8.69
CA GLN A 488 -14.84 0.19 -8.38
C GLN A 488 -14.76 -0.08 -6.87
N HIS A 489 -13.97 0.71 -6.15
CA HIS A 489 -13.67 0.49 -4.74
C HIS A 489 -13.79 1.80 -3.97
N VAL A 490 -14.56 1.78 -2.89
CA VAL A 490 -14.69 2.91 -1.98
C VAL A 490 -14.36 2.46 -0.56
N GLU A 491 -13.49 3.20 0.13
CA GLU A 491 -13.21 3.07 1.55
C GLU A 491 -13.60 4.38 2.24
N ILE A 492 -14.35 4.30 3.34
CA ILE A 492 -14.66 5.46 4.18
C ILE A 492 -14.10 5.23 5.57
N LYS A 493 -13.31 6.18 6.07
CA LYS A 493 -12.76 6.16 7.42
C LYS A 493 -13.47 7.21 8.27
N PHE A 494 -14.17 6.78 9.32
CA PHE A 494 -14.87 7.64 10.25
C PHE A 494 -14.17 7.66 11.60
N THR A 495 -13.85 8.86 12.10
CA THR A 495 -13.48 9.00 13.52
C THR A 495 -14.73 9.29 14.34
N LEU A 496 -15.08 8.40 15.28
CA LEU A 496 -16.32 8.47 16.06
C LEU A 496 -16.08 9.09 17.45
N HIS A 497 -16.98 9.99 17.86
CA HIS A 497 -17.01 10.58 19.20
C HIS A 497 -18.27 10.24 20.01
N ASP A 498 -19.38 9.81 19.39
CA ASP A 498 -20.60 9.33 20.05
C ASP A 498 -21.34 8.30 19.17
N VAL A 499 -22.02 7.33 19.77
CA VAL A 499 -22.42 6.05 19.15
C VAL A 499 -23.82 6.11 18.53
N GLU A 500 -24.77 6.83 19.12
CA GLU A 500 -26.20 6.62 18.82
C GLU A 500 -26.70 7.37 17.57
N ASP A 501 -26.30 8.62 17.35
CA ASP A 501 -26.70 9.39 16.15
C ASP A 501 -26.00 8.88 14.88
N ILE A 502 -24.81 8.28 15.04
CA ILE A 502 -23.96 7.84 13.93
C ILE A 502 -24.59 6.68 13.17
N TYR A 503 -25.34 5.80 13.86
CA TYR A 503 -26.06 4.70 13.23
C TYR A 503 -26.88 5.17 12.03
N ARG A 504 -27.85 6.07 12.25
CA ARG A 504 -28.75 6.52 11.17
C ARG A 504 -27.99 7.17 10.01
N HIS A 505 -26.90 7.87 10.31
CA HIS A 505 -26.10 8.56 9.29
C HIS A 505 -25.29 7.60 8.44
N VAL A 506 -24.58 6.64 9.07
CA VAL A 506 -23.84 5.59 8.38
C VAL A 506 -24.78 4.74 7.51
N LEU A 507 -25.98 4.44 8.00
CA LEU A 507 -26.94 3.66 7.22
C LEU A 507 -27.43 4.43 5.97
N ARG A 508 -27.71 5.73 6.09
CA ARG A 508 -28.04 6.58 4.94
C ARG A 508 -26.87 6.63 3.95
N LEU A 509 -25.67 6.82 4.46
CA LEU A 509 -24.42 6.82 3.70
C LEU A 509 -24.23 5.55 2.87
N VAL A 510 -24.35 4.39 3.50
CA VAL A 510 -24.25 3.09 2.81
C VAL A 510 -25.21 3.05 1.63
N ARG A 511 -26.47 3.45 1.84
CA ARG A 511 -27.48 3.46 0.79
C ARG A 511 -27.10 4.40 -0.36
N GLU A 512 -26.72 5.64 -0.05
CA GLU A 512 -26.36 6.63 -1.06
C GLU A 512 -25.13 6.20 -1.88
N PHE A 513 -24.09 5.66 -1.25
CA PHE A 513 -22.91 5.15 -1.95
C PHE A 513 -23.25 3.95 -2.84
N LEU A 514 -24.05 3.01 -2.37
CA LEU A 514 -24.48 1.87 -3.19
C LEU A 514 -25.34 2.30 -4.39
N GLU A 515 -26.05 3.42 -4.30
CA GLU A 515 -26.83 4.01 -5.41
C GLU A 515 -25.96 4.86 -6.36
N MET A 516 -24.96 5.60 -5.87
CA MET A 516 -24.12 6.52 -6.65
C MET A 516 -23.06 5.83 -7.53
N PHE A 517 -22.56 4.66 -7.11
CA PHE A 517 -21.45 3.97 -7.78
C PHE A 517 -21.95 2.74 -8.56
N LYS A 518 -22.26 2.92 -9.85
CA LYS A 518 -22.80 1.84 -10.71
C LYS A 518 -21.89 0.61 -10.79
N ASN A 519 -20.59 0.84 -10.87
CA ASN A 519 -19.56 -0.19 -11.06
C ASN A 519 -18.87 -0.58 -9.75
N LEU A 520 -19.45 -0.21 -8.60
CA LEU A 520 -18.92 -0.57 -7.30
C LEU A 520 -18.83 -2.08 -7.17
N LYS A 521 -17.62 -2.58 -7.02
CA LYS A 521 -17.33 -3.98 -6.68
C LYS A 521 -17.30 -4.16 -5.17
N SER A 522 -16.91 -3.12 -4.44
CA SER A 522 -16.72 -3.18 -3.01
C SER A 522 -16.87 -1.84 -2.32
N PHE A 523 -17.32 -1.88 -1.08
CA PHE A 523 -17.44 -0.72 -0.23
C PHE A 523 -17.02 -1.08 1.20
N ILE A 524 -16.09 -0.32 1.77
CA ILE A 524 -15.59 -0.54 3.12
C ILE A 524 -15.86 0.71 3.95
N ILE A 525 -16.32 0.50 5.18
CA ILE A 525 -16.41 1.52 6.21
C ILE A 525 -15.52 1.09 7.36
N GLU A 526 -14.56 1.93 7.72
CA GLU A 526 -13.66 1.80 8.87
C GLU A 526 -14.07 2.82 9.93
N PHE A 527 -14.22 2.36 11.17
CA PHE A 527 -14.55 3.17 12.33
C PHE A 527 -13.32 3.31 13.23
N HIS A 528 -12.75 4.50 13.30
CA HIS A 528 -11.76 4.88 14.30
C HIS A 528 -12.48 5.37 15.55
N THR A 529 -12.53 4.54 16.58
CA THR A 529 -13.12 4.90 17.89
C THR A 529 -12.04 5.32 18.87
N ASN A 530 -12.17 6.50 19.46
CA ASN A 530 -11.37 6.93 20.63
C ASN A 530 -12.05 6.57 21.97
N PHE A 531 -12.86 5.51 22.01
CA PHE A 531 -13.55 5.13 23.24
C PHE A 531 -12.62 4.32 24.16
N SER A 532 -12.49 4.76 25.41
CA SER A 532 -11.91 3.97 26.49
C SER A 532 -12.77 2.75 26.87
N ASN A 533 -14.03 2.70 26.41
CA ASN A 533 -14.97 1.61 26.66
C ASN A 533 -15.32 0.84 25.37
N TYR A 534 -14.87 -0.41 25.28
CA TYR A 534 -15.08 -1.31 24.14
C TYR A 534 -16.54 -1.78 23.98
N ASN A 535 -17.38 -1.62 25.01
CA ASN A 535 -18.77 -2.10 25.00
C ASN A 535 -19.74 -1.23 24.18
N SER A 536 -19.27 -0.13 23.60
CA SER A 536 -20.08 0.81 22.84
C SER A 536 -19.68 0.87 21.36
N ILE A 537 -19.01 -0.14 20.81
CA ILE A 537 -18.70 -0.20 19.38
C ILE A 537 -20.03 -0.26 18.60
N PRO A 538 -20.31 0.71 17.72
CA PRO A 538 -21.52 0.63 16.91
C PRO A 538 -21.46 -0.57 15.96
N PHE A 539 -22.61 -1.19 15.68
CA PHE A 539 -22.80 -2.28 14.69
C PHE A 539 -22.35 -3.69 15.09
N THR A 540 -22.16 -3.98 16.39
CA THR A 540 -21.93 -5.36 16.87
C THR A 540 -23.04 -6.34 16.49
N ASP A 541 -24.27 -5.87 16.32
CA ASP A 541 -25.42 -6.67 15.86
C ASP A 541 -25.67 -6.50 14.34
N LEU A 542 -25.18 -7.48 13.58
CA LEU A 542 -25.37 -7.58 12.13
C LEU A 542 -26.85 -7.63 11.73
N ASN A 543 -27.70 -8.28 12.52
CA ASN A 543 -29.12 -8.44 12.21
C ASN A 543 -29.85 -7.11 12.35
N LYS A 544 -29.54 -6.36 13.42
CA LYS A 544 -30.04 -4.99 13.61
C LYS A 544 -29.60 -4.06 12.47
N MET A 545 -28.39 -4.21 11.94
CA MET A 545 -27.98 -3.48 10.73
C MET A 545 -28.82 -3.84 9.51
N ILE A 546 -28.97 -5.14 9.24
CA ILE A 546 -29.73 -5.65 8.09
C ILE A 546 -31.17 -5.13 8.14
N GLU A 547 -31.79 -5.18 9.32
CA GLU A 547 -33.13 -4.69 9.60
C GLU A 547 -33.24 -3.17 9.38
N LEU A 548 -32.36 -2.38 9.98
CA LEU A 548 -32.41 -0.91 9.90
C LEU A 548 -32.13 -0.35 8.51
N LEU A 549 -31.34 -1.06 7.70
CA LEU A 549 -31.02 -0.67 6.34
C LEU A 549 -32.08 -1.12 5.31
N ASN A 550 -33.11 -1.88 5.74
CA ASN A 550 -34.14 -2.43 4.87
C ASN A 550 -33.51 -3.19 3.67
N MET A 551 -32.52 -4.03 4.00
CA MET A 551 -31.45 -4.51 3.09
C MET A 551 -31.84 -5.56 2.05
N ASP A 552 -33.09 -6.00 1.94
CA ASP A 552 -33.45 -7.14 1.08
C ASP A 552 -32.94 -7.02 -0.36
N ARG A 553 -32.87 -5.80 -0.92
CA ARG A 553 -32.32 -5.56 -2.26
C ARG A 553 -30.80 -5.47 -2.33
N ILE A 554 -30.13 -5.04 -1.25
CA ILE A 554 -28.68 -4.92 -1.19
C ILE A 554 -28.05 -6.27 -0.83
N SER A 555 -28.65 -7.02 0.09
CA SER A 555 -28.22 -8.38 0.43
C SER A 555 -28.37 -9.33 -0.76
N GLN A 556 -29.27 -9.07 -1.71
CA GLN A 556 -29.33 -9.74 -3.01
C GLN A 556 -28.13 -9.44 -3.91
N LYS A 557 -27.53 -8.25 -3.79
CA LYS A 557 -26.46 -7.76 -4.66
C LYS A 557 -25.07 -7.78 -4.02
N TYR A 558 -24.97 -7.86 -2.69
CA TYR A 558 -23.71 -7.76 -1.96
C TYR A 558 -23.66 -8.77 -0.81
N TYR A 559 -22.50 -9.41 -0.64
CA TYR A 559 -22.10 -10.04 0.61
C TYR A 559 -21.68 -8.96 1.60
N MET A 560 -22.14 -9.06 2.84
CA MET A 560 -21.75 -8.16 3.91
C MET A 560 -20.91 -8.93 4.93
N LYS A 561 -19.74 -8.39 5.28
CA LYS A 561 -18.89 -8.87 6.37
C LYS A 561 -18.74 -7.74 7.39
N HIS A 562 -18.91 -8.05 8.67
CA HIS A 562 -18.67 -7.12 9.77
C HIS A 562 -17.60 -7.69 10.69
N VAL A 563 -16.55 -6.91 10.97
CA VAL A 563 -15.48 -7.30 11.89
C VAL A 563 -14.99 -6.08 12.65
N TYR A 564 -15.24 -6.10 13.95
CA TYR A 564 -14.74 -5.11 14.91
C TYR A 564 -15.09 -3.66 14.50
N ASN A 565 -14.15 -2.95 13.90
CA ASN A 565 -14.28 -1.57 13.45
C ASN A 565 -14.56 -1.45 11.94
N TYR A 566 -14.94 -2.54 11.26
CA TYR A 566 -15.12 -2.55 9.81
C TYR A 566 -16.45 -3.15 9.39
N ILE A 567 -17.11 -2.49 8.45
CA ILE A 567 -18.17 -3.08 7.64
C ILE A 567 -17.69 -3.13 6.19
N GLN A 568 -17.80 -4.29 5.57
CA GLN A 568 -17.43 -4.50 4.18
C GLN A 568 -18.63 -5.03 3.39
N PHE A 569 -18.89 -4.42 2.24
CA PHE A 569 -19.83 -4.89 1.23
C PHE A 569 -19.06 -5.32 -0.01
N ILE A 570 -19.31 -6.52 -0.50
CA ILE A 570 -18.67 -7.11 -1.69
C ILE A 570 -19.77 -7.51 -2.65
N LYS A 571 -19.72 -7.03 -3.90
CA LYS A 571 -20.77 -7.31 -4.88
C LYS A 571 -20.83 -8.80 -5.20
N LYS A 572 -22.01 -9.40 -5.04
CA LYS A 572 -22.36 -10.73 -5.55
C LYS A 572 -22.34 -10.63 -7.07
N THR A 573 -21.49 -11.44 -7.70
CA THR A 573 -21.40 -11.55 -9.15
C THR A 573 -22.35 -12.60 -9.65
#